data_AF-A0AAX3PAJ7-F1
#
_entry.id   AF-A0AAX3PAJ7-F1
#
_cell.length_a   1.000
_cell.length_b   1.000
_cell.length_c   1.000
_cell.angle_alpha   90.00
_cell.angle_beta   90.00
_cell.angle_gamma   90.00
#
_symmetry.space_group_name_H-M   'P 1'
#
loop_
_entity.id
_entity.type
_entity.pdbx_description
1 polymer ?
#
loop_
_entity_poly.entity_id
_entity_poly.type
_entity_poly.pdbx_seq_one_letter_code
_entity_poly.pdbx_strand_id
1 'polypeptide(L)'
;MTPSKPLQALFAKLIDLHPDATALTLNFRSPDYSADTGGYRPVEIRLEKRAGSWGMAYVTEFTYLGGELVKDLDFDFNAGLASQLWCGERPLATTMDLYRLWERNFLDYHRMEVYRLKITPE
;
A
#
# COMPACT_ATOMS: atom_id res chain seq x y z
N MET A 1 -10.22 -0.71 -10.31
CA MET A 1 -9.37 -1.91 -10.09
C MET A 1 -9.81 -2.54 -8.79
N THR A 2 -10.01 -3.86 -8.74
CA THR A 2 -10.50 -4.55 -7.54
C THR A 2 -9.36 -5.34 -6.90
N PRO A 3 -9.04 -5.11 -5.62
CA PRO A 3 -8.01 -5.87 -4.92
C PRO A 3 -8.38 -7.36 -4.81
N SER A 4 -7.41 -8.25 -4.61
CA SER A 4 -7.69 -9.68 -4.46
C SER A 4 -8.47 -9.99 -3.18
N LYS A 5 -9.12 -11.17 -3.13
CA LYS A 5 -9.89 -11.62 -1.96
C LYS A 5 -9.07 -11.63 -0.65
N PRO A 6 -7.79 -12.06 -0.62
CA PRO A 6 -7.00 -11.99 0.60
C PRO A 6 -6.78 -10.56 1.09
N LEU A 7 -6.50 -9.62 0.18
CA LEU A 7 -6.30 -8.22 0.56
C LEU A 7 -7.62 -7.59 1.05
N GLN A 8 -8.75 -7.91 0.39
CA GLN A 8 -10.08 -7.50 0.87
C GLN A 8 -10.38 -8.03 2.28
N ALA A 9 -10.04 -9.30 2.57
CA ALA A 9 -10.25 -9.88 3.89
C ALA A 9 -9.38 -9.22 4.97
N LEU A 10 -8.13 -8.88 4.64
CA LEU A 10 -7.26 -8.10 5.53
C LEU A 10 -7.89 -6.74 5.82
N PHE A 11 -8.32 -6.01 4.80
CA PHE A 11 -8.94 -4.69 4.97
C PHE A 11 -10.22 -4.76 5.80
N ALA A 12 -11.11 -5.71 5.53
CA ALA A 12 -12.34 -5.90 6.30
C ALA A 12 -12.04 -6.08 7.80
N LYS A 13 -11.08 -6.97 8.13
CA LYS A 13 -10.65 -7.16 9.53
C LYS A 13 -10.14 -5.87 10.17
N LEU A 14 -9.32 -5.09 9.45
CA LEU A 14 -8.75 -3.84 9.99
C LEU A 14 -9.81 -2.75 10.16
N ILE A 15 -10.77 -2.67 9.23
CA ILE A 15 -11.91 -1.75 9.30
C ILE A 15 -12.82 -2.09 10.48
N ASP A 16 -13.14 -3.37 10.70
CA ASP A 16 -14.02 -3.81 11.79
C ASP A 16 -13.45 -3.49 13.18
N LEU A 17 -12.12 -3.40 13.29
CA LEU A 17 -11.43 -2.97 14.52
C LEU A 17 -11.52 -1.46 14.77
N HIS A 18 -11.98 -0.66 13.79
CA HIS A 18 -12.03 0.80 13.84
C HIS A 18 -13.40 1.31 13.35
N PRO A 19 -14.51 0.95 14.03
CA PRO A 19 -15.87 1.20 13.54
C PRO A 19 -16.22 2.69 13.36
N ASP A 20 -15.59 3.57 14.14
CA ASP A 20 -15.84 5.01 14.12
C ASP A 20 -14.94 5.75 13.11
N ALA A 21 -13.95 5.06 12.51
CA ALA A 21 -13.05 5.68 11.56
C ALA A 21 -13.74 5.96 10.22
N THR A 22 -13.32 7.04 9.60
CA THR A 22 -13.70 7.46 8.25
C THR A 22 -12.56 7.27 7.25
N ALA A 23 -11.32 7.22 7.74
CA ALA A 23 -10.17 6.76 6.98
C ALA A 23 -9.20 5.94 7.86
N LEU A 24 -8.43 5.06 7.23
CA LEU A 24 -7.34 4.31 7.87
C LEU A 24 -6.08 4.45 7.03
N THR A 25 -4.99 4.89 7.66
CA THR A 25 -3.66 4.85 7.06
C THR A 25 -2.89 3.67 7.64
N LEU A 26 -2.60 2.68 6.80
CA LEU A 26 -1.94 1.43 7.15
C LEU A 26 -0.46 1.50 6.75
N ASN A 27 0.44 1.46 7.72
CA ASN A 27 1.89 1.51 7.51
C ASN A 27 2.50 0.13 7.82
N PHE A 28 3.00 -0.55 6.80
CA PHE A 28 3.69 -1.84 6.90
C PHE A 28 5.21 -1.59 6.79
N ARG A 29 5.97 -1.90 7.84
CA ARG A 29 7.42 -1.65 7.89
C ARG A 29 8.19 -2.87 8.36
N SER A 30 9.21 -3.25 7.60
CA SER A 30 10.20 -4.25 8.03
C SER A 30 11.16 -3.59 9.01
N PRO A 31 11.39 -4.14 10.22
CA PRO A 31 12.29 -3.54 11.20
C PRO A 31 13.76 -3.46 10.78
N ASP A 32 14.16 -4.31 9.83
CA ASP A 32 15.51 -4.44 9.28
C ASP A 32 15.71 -3.67 7.97
N TYR A 33 14.67 -2.99 7.46
CA TYR A 33 14.79 -2.21 6.24
C TYR A 33 15.64 -0.96 6.48
N SER A 34 16.76 -0.85 5.76
CA SER A 34 17.68 0.28 5.86
C SER A 34 18.26 0.67 4.49
N ALA A 35 18.86 1.86 4.41
CA ALA A 35 19.54 2.32 3.20
C ALA A 35 20.78 1.48 2.87
N ASP A 36 21.45 0.95 3.90
CA ASP A 36 22.75 0.26 3.75
C ASP A 36 22.58 -1.23 3.43
N THR A 37 21.59 -1.88 4.04
CA THR A 37 21.38 -3.33 3.95
C THR A 37 20.16 -3.72 3.12
N GLY A 38 19.35 -2.75 2.70
CA GLY A 38 18.07 -3.01 2.04
C GLY A 38 17.10 -3.74 2.99
N GLY A 39 16.28 -4.63 2.43
CA GLY A 39 15.25 -5.39 3.15
C GLY A 39 13.89 -5.30 2.44
N TYR A 40 12.81 -5.63 3.15
CA TYR A 40 11.46 -5.51 2.61
C TYR A 40 11.01 -4.05 2.65
N ARG A 41 10.68 -3.53 1.46
CA ARG A 41 10.31 -2.13 1.28
C ARG A 41 9.07 -1.74 2.09
N PRO A 42 9.05 -0.55 2.73
CA PRO A 42 7.88 -0.04 3.42
C PRO A 42 6.70 0.16 2.47
N VAL A 43 5.51 -0.14 2.95
CA VAL A 43 4.26 0.06 2.22
C VAL A 43 3.32 0.90 3.06
N GLU A 44 2.71 1.91 2.45
CA GLU A 44 1.58 2.65 3.00
C GLU A 44 0.33 2.39 2.14
N ILE A 45 -0.79 2.09 2.79
CA ILE A 45 -2.09 1.93 2.14
C ILE A 45 -3.09 2.82 2.87
N ARG A 46 -3.74 3.72 2.14
CA ARG A 46 -4.83 4.54 2.69
C ARG A 46 -6.17 4.00 2.22
N LEU A 47 -7.03 3.73 3.19
CA LEU A 47 -8.43 3.38 2.98
C LEU A 47 -9.31 4.56 3.39
N GLU A 48 -10.34 4.86 2.60
CA GLU A 48 -11.30 5.92 2.90
C GLU A 48 -12.73 5.41 2.75
N LYS A 49 -13.61 5.87 3.64
CA LYS A 49 -15.03 5.62 3.60
C LYS A 49 -15.71 6.70 2.75
N ARG A 50 -16.31 6.32 1.63
CA ARG A 50 -17.03 7.21 0.71
C ARG A 50 -18.42 6.69 0.43
N ALA A 51 -19.43 7.53 0.61
CA ALA A 51 -20.84 7.17 0.42
C ALA A 51 -21.23 5.85 1.12
N GLY A 52 -20.70 5.62 2.33
CA GLY A 52 -20.98 4.42 3.13
C GLY A 52 -20.15 3.18 2.77
N SER A 53 -19.29 3.23 1.76
CA SER A 53 -18.44 2.11 1.34
C SER A 53 -16.95 2.45 1.49
N TRP A 54 -16.14 1.48 1.92
CA TRP A 54 -14.69 1.64 2.00
C TRP A 54 -14.02 1.34 0.66
N GLY A 55 -13.01 2.13 0.32
CA GLY A 55 -12.17 1.92 -0.86
C GLY A 55 -10.73 2.33 -0.60
N MET A 56 -9.81 1.86 -1.45
CA MET A 56 -8.43 2.33 -1.43
C MET A 56 -8.38 3.74 -2.02
N ALA A 57 -7.78 4.67 -1.28
CA ALA A 57 -7.42 5.99 -1.79
C ALA A 57 -6.11 5.92 -2.55
N TYR A 58 -5.07 5.35 -1.92
CA TYR A 58 -3.79 5.07 -2.56
C TYR A 58 -3.07 3.87 -1.94
N VAL A 59 -2.08 3.37 -2.66
CA VAL A 59 -1.08 2.41 -2.22
C VAL A 59 0.29 2.95 -2.63
N THR A 60 1.22 3.05 -1.70
CA THR A 60 2.58 3.54 -1.95
C THR A 60 3.61 2.56 -1.40
N GLU A 61 4.57 2.15 -2.21
CA GLU A 61 5.79 1.46 -1.79
C GLU A 61 6.96 2.44 -1.83
N PHE A 62 7.80 2.40 -0.79
CA PHE A 62 8.93 3.31 -0.64
C PHE A 62 10.27 2.60 -0.81
N THR A 63 11.26 3.32 -1.33
CA THR A 63 12.64 2.85 -1.45
C THR A 63 13.62 3.90 -0.94
N TYR A 64 14.85 3.50 -0.60
CA TYR A 64 15.92 4.43 -0.29
C TYR A 64 16.63 4.90 -1.57
N LEU A 65 16.82 6.21 -1.72
CA LEU A 65 17.63 6.82 -2.76
C LEU A 65 18.53 7.87 -2.11
N GLY A 66 19.85 7.67 -2.15
CA GLY A 66 20.80 8.61 -1.53
C GLY A 66 20.61 8.79 0.00
N GLY A 67 20.09 7.78 0.69
CA GLY A 67 19.80 7.83 2.13
C GLY A 67 18.42 8.39 2.49
N GLU A 68 17.67 8.92 1.52
CA GLU A 68 16.32 9.42 1.72
C GLU A 68 15.28 8.38 1.31
N LEU A 69 14.21 8.28 2.10
CA LEU A 69 13.09 7.40 1.79
C LEU A 69 12.14 8.11 0.81
N VAL A 70 12.07 7.62 -0.42
CA VAL A 70 11.27 8.19 -1.51
C VAL A 70 10.23 7.19 -2.00
N LYS A 71 9.19 7.68 -2.71
CA LYS A 71 8.22 6.80 -3.36
C LYS A 71 8.91 6.04 -4.51
N ASP A 72 8.85 4.72 -4.50
CA ASP A 72 9.26 3.91 -5.66
C ASP A 72 8.09 3.63 -6.58
N LEU A 73 6.95 3.25 -5.99
CA LEU A 73 5.74 2.87 -6.69
C LEU A 73 4.53 3.46 -5.96
N ASP A 74 3.65 4.12 -6.69
CA ASP A 74 2.46 4.78 -6.14
C ASP A 74 1.27 4.47 -7.04
N PHE A 75 0.23 3.84 -6.51
CA PHE A 75 -1.05 3.67 -7.16
C PHE A 75 -2.06 4.61 -6.49
N ASP A 76 -2.37 5.72 -7.12
CA ASP A 76 -3.38 6.68 -6.66
C ASP A 76 -4.72 6.34 -7.32
N PHE A 77 -5.60 5.69 -6.56
CA PHE A 77 -6.93 5.29 -7.03
C PHE A 77 -7.88 6.47 -7.13
N ASN A 78 -7.62 7.56 -6.40
CA ASN A 78 -8.43 8.78 -6.45
C ASN A 78 -8.14 9.59 -7.71
N ALA A 79 -6.86 9.75 -8.03
CA ALA A 79 -6.41 10.42 -9.24
C ALA A 79 -6.53 9.53 -10.48
N GLY A 80 -6.61 8.19 -10.30
CA GLY A 80 -6.58 7.25 -11.41
C GLY A 80 -5.21 7.18 -12.09
N LEU A 81 -4.14 7.42 -11.33
CA LEU A 81 -2.75 7.46 -11.79
C LEU A 81 -1.91 6.43 -11.06
N ALA A 82 -0.87 5.96 -11.74
CA ALA A 82 0.20 5.18 -11.15
C ALA A 82 1.54 5.84 -11.49
N SER A 83 2.40 6.03 -10.51
CA SER A 83 3.75 6.54 -10.71
C SER A 83 4.77 5.49 -10.31
N GLN A 84 5.88 5.44 -11.04
CA GLN A 84 7.02 4.62 -10.68
C GLN A 84 8.31 5.42 -10.88
N LEU A 85 9.22 5.32 -9.91
CA LEU A 85 10.51 5.96 -9.95
C LEU A 85 11.22 5.60 -11.27
N TRP A 86 11.81 6.60 -11.92
CA TRP A 86 12.46 6.53 -13.24
C TRP A 86 11.55 6.25 -14.45
N CYS A 87 10.30 5.86 -14.24
CA CYS A 87 9.35 5.55 -15.31
C CYS A 87 8.24 6.58 -15.48
N GLY A 88 8.08 7.49 -14.51
CA GLY A 88 7.08 8.55 -14.53
C GLY A 88 5.65 8.05 -14.26
N GLU A 89 4.68 8.91 -14.54
CA GLU A 89 3.26 8.68 -14.31
C GLU A 89 2.56 8.06 -15.52
N ARG A 90 1.57 7.20 -15.24
CA ARG A 90 0.77 6.49 -16.24
C ARG A 90 -0.67 6.38 -15.73
N PRO A 91 -1.68 6.29 -16.62
CA PRO A 91 -3.04 5.98 -16.18
C PRO A 91 -3.10 4.65 -15.43
N LEU A 92 -3.77 4.62 -14.27
CA LEU A 92 -3.89 3.41 -13.45
C LEU A 92 -4.54 2.23 -14.21
N ALA A 93 -5.41 2.52 -15.17
CA ALA A 93 -6.05 1.53 -16.01
C ALA A 93 -5.05 0.71 -16.86
N THR A 94 -3.86 1.24 -17.16
CA THR A 94 -2.85 0.57 -17.98
C THR A 94 -1.80 -0.18 -17.14
N THR A 95 -1.86 -0.10 -15.80
CA THR A 95 -0.86 -0.69 -14.90
C THR A 95 -1.39 -1.89 -14.10
N MET A 96 -2.47 -2.52 -14.56
CA MET A 96 -3.11 -3.63 -13.84
C MET A 96 -2.17 -4.79 -13.53
N ASP A 97 -1.29 -5.17 -14.47
CA ASP A 97 -0.38 -6.30 -14.26
C ASP A 97 0.73 -5.95 -13.27
N LEU A 98 1.18 -4.70 -13.25
CA LEU A 98 2.11 -4.18 -12.24
C LEU A 98 1.47 -4.21 -10.85
N TYR A 99 0.23 -3.75 -10.71
CA TYR A 99 -0.49 -3.80 -9.44
C TYR A 99 -0.68 -5.24 -8.96
N ARG A 100 -1.10 -6.16 -9.83
CA ARG A 100 -1.29 -7.58 -9.46
C ARG A 100 0.00 -8.24 -9.01
N LEU A 101 1.11 -7.94 -9.69
CA LEU A 101 2.42 -8.45 -9.29
C LEU A 101 2.83 -7.91 -7.93
N TRP A 102 2.71 -6.60 -7.73
CA TRP A 102 2.98 -5.94 -6.46
C TRP A 102 2.12 -6.53 -5.33
N GLU A 103 0.81 -6.63 -5.54
CA GLU A 103 -0.15 -7.11 -4.53
C GLU A 103 0.17 -8.54 -4.10
N ARG A 104 0.48 -9.41 -5.06
CA ARG A 104 0.89 -10.79 -4.79
C ARG A 104 2.13 -10.84 -3.89
N ASN A 105 3.17 -10.09 -4.26
CA ASN A 105 4.43 -10.05 -3.51
C ASN A 105 4.20 -9.47 -2.10
N PHE A 106 3.46 -8.37 -1.99
CA PHE A 106 3.09 -7.77 -0.71
C PHE A 106 2.36 -8.77 0.21
N LEU A 107 1.39 -9.52 -0.32
CA LEU A 107 0.65 -10.53 0.44
C LEU A 107 1.52 -11.74 0.83
N ASP A 108 2.49 -12.13 -0.01
CA ASP A 108 3.48 -13.15 0.36
C ASP A 108 4.34 -12.66 1.53
N TYR A 109 4.89 -11.45 1.45
CA TYR A 109 5.73 -10.86 2.50
C TYR A 109 4.95 -10.64 3.80
N HIS A 110 3.71 -10.18 3.71
CA HIS A 110 2.83 -10.05 4.87
C HIS A 110 2.57 -11.39 5.55
N ARG A 111 2.35 -12.47 4.78
CA ARG A 111 2.18 -13.84 5.33
C ARG A 111 3.45 -14.40 5.96
N MET A 112 4.62 -13.95 5.51
CA MET A 112 5.91 -14.27 6.14
C MET A 112 6.16 -13.45 7.41
N GLU A 113 5.22 -12.60 7.84
CA GLU A 113 5.30 -11.80 9.07
C GLU A 113 6.49 -10.84 9.12
N VAL A 114 7.02 -10.44 7.96
CA VAL A 114 8.17 -9.52 7.89
C VAL A 114 7.80 -8.08 8.29
N TYR A 115 6.53 -7.72 8.12
CA TYR A 115 6.04 -6.36 8.38
C TYR A 115 5.48 -6.20 9.80
N ARG A 116 5.92 -5.15 10.49
CA ARG A 116 5.17 -4.54 11.59
C ARG A 116 4.14 -3.56 11.02
N LEU A 117 2.88 -3.77 11.36
CA LEU A 117 1.77 -2.90 10.98
C LEU A 117 1.53 -1.83 12.04
N LYS A 118 1.53 -0.56 11.62
CA LYS A 118 1.00 0.58 12.37
C LYS A 118 -0.26 1.10 11.67
N ILE A 119 -1.33 1.32 12.42
CA ILE A 119 -2.60 1.82 11.90
C ILE A 119 -2.83 3.22 12.49
N THR A 120 -3.19 4.17 11.64
CA THR A 120 -3.59 5.52 12.04
C THR A 120 -5.03 5.76 11.56
N PRO A 121 -6.04 5.71 12.44
CA PRO A 121 -7.41 6.05 12.10
C PRO A 121 -7.65 7.56 12.09
N GLU A 122 -8.61 8.01 11.28
CA GLU A 122 -9.15 9.38 11.20
C GLU A 122 -10.67 9.41 11.35
#